data_AF-A0A7S3KFH4-F1
#
_entry.id   AF-A0A7S3KFH4-F1
#
_cell.length_a   1.000
_cell.length_b   1.000
_cell.length_c   1.000
_cell.angle_alpha   90.00
_cell.angle_beta   90.00
_cell.angle_gamma   90.00
#
_symmetry.space_group_name_H-M   'P 1'
#
loop_
_entity.id
_entity.type
_entity.pdbx_description
1 polymer ?
#
loop_
_entity_poly.entity_id
_entity_poly.type
_entity_poly.pdbx_seq_one_letter_code
_entity_poly.pdbx_strand_id
1 'polypeptide(L)'
;MIKNLPKDEDPRVLKAKLWAFLEDLLEKHSDRAIRLADDPNAHRIVDINFGMSDYGVMHFYLKRTELSKQEAILNIKINIVSDTKMKEKDRQKKIKALQKKLAKVVKAKDKNEMSYTKFKETCSQQVVKAFVTCQSMEGKLRLLQLYNISRTAKCCNKSKLEDRKFEGKLLDVRHPTDPSLILWENLGVSRKQRCIRISIVALISFLLMIATFIIIVFSKSVEDGLREDYGSGSCPQFTIDQSAALEDQNKPSQERAGLMHCYC
;
A
#
# COMPACT_ATOMS: atom_id res chain seq x y z
N MET A 1 -3.23 20.03 -1.74
CA MET A 1 -2.90 19.24 -0.53
C MET A 1 -1.94 20.05 0.33
N ILE A 2 -2.24 20.23 1.61
CA ILE A 2 -1.48 20.99 2.59
C ILE A 2 -0.87 20.04 3.62
N LYS A 3 0.38 20.31 4.04
CA LYS A 3 1.07 19.60 5.14
C LYS A 3 1.65 20.60 6.16
N ASN A 4 2.24 20.06 7.22
CA ASN A 4 2.82 20.80 8.36
C ASN A 4 1.77 21.52 9.23
N LEU A 5 0.62 20.88 9.40
CA LEU A 5 -0.45 21.39 10.26
C LEU A 5 -0.09 21.21 11.75
N PRO A 6 -0.66 22.04 12.63
CA PRO A 6 -0.70 21.78 14.08
C PRO A 6 -1.25 20.38 14.37
N LYS A 7 -0.68 19.68 15.35
CA LYS A 7 -1.03 18.28 15.66
C LYS A 7 -2.01 18.14 16.81
N ASP A 8 -2.03 19.12 17.71
CA ASP A 8 -2.67 19.00 19.02
C ASP A 8 -4.05 19.70 19.08
N GLU A 9 -4.55 20.14 17.93
CA GLU A 9 -5.84 20.82 17.83
C GLU A 9 -6.97 19.86 17.42
N ASP A 10 -8.17 20.12 17.95
CA ASP A 10 -9.40 19.48 17.46
C ASP A 10 -9.54 19.75 15.95
N PRO A 11 -9.69 18.71 15.11
CA PRO A 11 -9.89 18.86 13.68
C PRO A 11 -10.98 19.89 13.33
N ARG A 12 -12.06 20.00 14.10
CA ARG A 12 -13.15 20.95 13.79
C ARG A 12 -12.70 22.39 13.92
N VAL A 13 -11.99 22.71 15.01
CA VAL A 13 -11.44 24.04 15.28
C VAL A 13 -10.36 24.37 14.25
N LEU A 14 -9.47 23.40 13.99
CA LEU A 14 -8.42 23.53 12.99
C LEU A 14 -9.00 23.80 11.60
N LYS A 15 -10.12 23.15 11.22
CA LYS A 15 -10.82 23.39 9.95
C LYS A 15 -11.26 24.84 9.81
N ALA A 16 -11.94 25.37 10.82
CA ALA A 16 -12.46 26.74 10.81
C ALA A 16 -11.33 27.77 10.73
N LYS A 17 -10.28 27.61 11.56
CA LYS A 17 -9.11 28.48 11.54
C LYS A 17 -8.38 28.45 10.20
N LEU A 18 -8.12 27.25 9.68
CA LEU A 18 -7.43 27.08 8.40
C LEU A 18 -8.24 27.65 7.25
N TRP A 19 -9.56 27.50 7.28
CA TRP A 19 -10.45 28.09 6.28
C TRP A 19 -10.33 29.62 6.26
N ALA A 20 -10.57 30.27 7.41
CA ALA A 20 -10.51 31.72 7.52
C ALA A 20 -9.13 32.27 7.11
N PHE A 21 -8.06 31.60 7.54
CA PHE A 21 -6.69 31.96 7.17
C PHE A 21 -6.45 31.88 5.65
N LEU A 22 -6.91 30.82 4.99
CA LEU A 22 -6.66 30.65 3.56
C LEU A 22 -7.47 31.63 2.69
N GLU A 23 -8.70 31.97 3.09
CA GLU A 23 -9.50 32.97 2.39
C GLU A 23 -8.90 34.37 2.55
N ASP A 24 -8.54 34.78 3.77
CA ASP A 24 -7.83 36.04 4.03
C ASP A 24 -6.53 36.13 3.23
N LEU A 25 -5.76 35.05 3.18
CA LEU A 25 -4.51 34.97 2.43
C LEU A 25 -4.73 35.15 0.91
N LEU A 26 -5.79 34.53 0.36
CA LEU A 26 -6.13 34.65 -1.05
C LEU A 26 -6.65 36.04 -1.41
N GLU A 27 -7.42 36.66 -0.52
CA GLU A 27 -7.93 38.01 -0.69
C GLU A 27 -6.79 39.04 -0.67
N LYS A 28 -5.91 38.97 0.33
CA LYS A 28 -4.76 39.86 0.49
C LYS A 28 -3.75 39.79 -0.65
N HIS A 29 -3.70 38.67 -1.36
CA HIS A 29 -2.79 38.46 -2.49
C HIS A 29 -3.49 38.40 -3.85
N SER A 30 -4.69 38.97 -3.96
CA SER A 30 -5.46 39.04 -5.19
C SER A 30 -4.73 39.75 -6.35
N ASP A 31 -3.86 40.72 -6.05
CA ASP A 31 -3.15 41.52 -7.06
C ASP A 31 -1.88 40.86 -7.63
N ARG A 32 -1.31 39.88 -6.90
CA ARG A 32 0.02 39.34 -7.22
C ARG A 32 0.00 38.07 -8.06
N ALA A 33 -1.18 37.57 -8.41
CA ALA A 33 -1.34 36.20 -8.89
C ALA A 33 -2.04 36.14 -10.25
N ILE A 34 -1.78 35.03 -10.94
CA ILE A 34 -2.36 34.65 -12.24
C ILE A 34 -3.86 35.01 -12.28
N ARG A 35 -4.23 35.86 -13.25
CA ARG A 35 -5.63 36.13 -13.63
C ARG A 35 -5.94 35.32 -14.87
N LEU A 36 -6.75 34.27 -14.74
CA LEU A 36 -7.24 33.49 -15.88
C LEU A 36 -8.56 34.08 -16.39
N ALA A 37 -9.39 34.58 -15.47
CA ALA A 37 -10.59 35.33 -15.72
C ALA A 37 -10.88 36.23 -14.50
N ASP A 38 -11.61 37.33 -14.65
CA ASP A 38 -12.05 38.14 -13.49
C ASP A 38 -13.16 37.40 -12.70
N ASP A 39 -12.83 36.21 -12.18
CA ASP A 39 -13.74 35.37 -11.40
C ASP A 39 -13.88 35.93 -9.98
N PRO A 40 -15.06 36.44 -9.59
CA PRO A 40 -15.28 36.99 -8.26
C PRO A 40 -15.12 35.93 -7.16
N ASN A 41 -15.15 34.64 -7.49
CA ASN A 41 -15.00 33.54 -6.54
C ASN A 41 -13.56 33.03 -6.41
N ALA A 42 -12.57 33.74 -6.96
CA ALA A 42 -11.16 33.37 -6.90
C ALA A 42 -10.60 33.18 -5.48
N HIS A 43 -11.20 33.82 -4.47
CA HIS A 43 -10.77 33.75 -3.08
C HIS A 43 -11.55 32.73 -2.23
N ARG A 44 -12.64 32.16 -2.75
CA ARG A 44 -13.55 31.32 -1.96
C ARG A 44 -13.11 29.86 -1.88
N ILE A 45 -13.17 29.31 -0.67
CA ILE A 45 -12.97 27.89 -0.40
C ILE A 45 -14.35 27.21 -0.32
N VAL A 46 -14.47 26.04 -0.94
CA VAL A 46 -15.71 25.25 -0.91
C VAL A 46 -15.69 24.27 0.24
N ASP A 47 -14.55 23.60 0.45
CA ASP A 47 -14.42 22.61 1.51
C ASP A 47 -12.95 22.33 1.87
N ILE A 48 -12.76 21.83 3.08
CA ILE A 48 -11.48 21.31 3.58
C ILE A 48 -11.71 19.93 4.19
N ASN A 49 -11.07 18.93 3.59
CA ASN A 49 -11.09 17.55 4.05
C ASN A 49 -9.74 17.17 4.68
N PHE A 50 -9.75 16.54 5.84
CA PHE A 50 -8.53 16.12 6.51
C PHE A 50 -8.18 14.66 6.25
N GLY A 51 -6.91 14.43 5.92
CA GLY A 51 -6.27 13.13 6.00
C GLY A 51 -5.73 12.92 7.41
N MET A 52 -6.40 12.05 8.16
CA MET A 52 -6.07 11.75 9.55
C MET A 52 -4.94 10.70 9.65
N SER A 53 -4.31 10.58 10.81
CA SER A 53 -3.28 9.57 11.08
C SER A 53 -3.87 8.17 11.31
N ASP A 54 -5.16 8.06 11.57
CA ASP A 54 -5.81 6.92 12.18
C ASP A 54 -6.49 5.97 11.18
N TYR A 55 -6.01 5.86 9.95
CA TYR A 55 -6.56 4.87 8.99
C TYR A 55 -6.47 3.42 9.50
N GLY A 56 -5.71 3.16 10.58
CA GLY A 56 -5.80 1.90 11.33
C GLY A 56 -7.21 1.62 11.89
N VAL A 57 -8.00 2.65 12.24
CA VAL A 57 -9.40 2.53 12.64
C VAL A 57 -10.25 1.90 11.52
N MET A 58 -10.00 2.31 10.27
CA MET A 58 -10.70 1.75 9.11
C MET A 58 -10.49 0.23 9.01
N HIS A 59 -9.27 -0.25 9.29
CA HIS A 59 -9.00 -1.70 9.30
C HIS A 59 -9.88 -2.44 10.33
N PHE A 60 -10.08 -1.89 11.53
CA PHE A 60 -10.98 -2.48 12.53
C PHE A 60 -12.44 -2.49 12.06
N TYR A 61 -12.90 -1.43 11.39
CA TYR A 61 -14.26 -1.38 10.83
C TYR A 61 -14.47 -2.37 9.69
N LEU A 62 -13.51 -2.47 8.76
CA LEU A 62 -13.53 -3.46 7.68
C LEU A 62 -13.56 -4.88 8.25
N LYS A 63 -12.71 -5.17 9.24
CA LYS A 63 -12.68 -6.47 9.90
C LYS A 63 -13.98 -6.77 10.64
N ARG A 64 -14.53 -5.80 11.37
CA ARG A 64 -15.84 -5.92 12.04
C ARG A 64 -16.96 -6.22 11.04
N THR A 65 -16.94 -5.57 9.89
CA THR A 65 -17.94 -5.78 8.82
C THR A 65 -17.83 -7.19 8.24
N GLU A 66 -16.61 -7.64 7.95
CA GLU A 66 -16.35 -9.00 7.48
C GLU A 66 -16.83 -10.06 8.48
N LEU A 67 -16.48 -9.91 9.75
CA LEU A 67 -16.91 -10.83 10.81
C LEU A 67 -18.44 -10.84 10.97
N SER A 68 -19.09 -9.69 10.85
CA SER A 68 -20.56 -9.60 10.93
C SER A 68 -21.24 -10.26 9.73
N LYS A 69 -20.65 -10.16 8.53
CA LYS A 69 -21.10 -10.92 7.35
C LYS A 69 -20.94 -12.43 7.57
N GLN A 70 -19.82 -12.88 8.11
CA GLN A 70 -19.58 -14.30 8.41
C GLN A 70 -20.57 -14.85 9.44
N GLU A 71 -20.86 -14.08 10.48
CA GLU A 71 -21.87 -14.40 11.49
C GLU A 71 -23.26 -14.58 10.87
N ALA A 72 -23.70 -13.62 10.05
CA ALA A 72 -24.98 -13.70 9.35
C ALA A 72 -25.07 -14.95 8.45
N ILE A 73 -24.02 -15.25 7.68
CA ILE A 73 -23.95 -16.45 6.83
C ILE A 73 -24.05 -17.73 7.68
N LEU A 74 -23.40 -17.78 8.84
CA LEU A 74 -23.45 -18.96 9.72
C LEU A 74 -24.84 -19.14 10.33
N ASN A 75 -25.50 -18.07 10.75
CA ASN A 75 -26.87 -18.11 11.26
C ASN A 75 -27.85 -18.61 10.19
N ILE A 76 -27.75 -18.10 8.96
CA ILE A 76 -28.54 -18.59 7.82
C ILE A 76 -28.29 -20.09 7.60
N LYS A 77 -27.03 -20.55 7.62
CA LYS A 77 -26.71 -21.98 7.47
C LYS A 77 -27.27 -22.84 8.59
N ILE A 78 -27.27 -22.36 9.83
CA ILE A 78 -27.87 -23.07 10.96
C ILE A 78 -29.37 -23.26 10.74
N ASN A 79 -30.07 -22.20 10.32
CA ASN A 79 -31.51 -22.24 10.04
C ASN A 79 -31.83 -23.18 8.86
N ILE A 80 -31.04 -23.14 7.78
CA ILE A 80 -31.25 -24.08 6.66
C ILE A 80 -31.08 -25.54 7.12
N VAL A 81 -30.05 -25.83 7.92
CA VAL A 81 -29.79 -27.19 8.42
C VAL A 81 -30.85 -27.64 9.43
N SER A 82 -31.44 -26.74 10.22
CA SER A 82 -32.54 -27.10 11.13
C SER A 82 -33.77 -27.56 10.37
N ASP A 83 -34.06 -26.94 9.23
CA ASP A 83 -35.27 -27.17 8.44
C ASP A 83 -35.13 -28.33 7.44
N THR A 84 -33.89 -28.71 7.10
CA THR A 84 -33.62 -29.80 6.15
C THR A 84 -33.98 -31.16 6.76
N LYS A 85 -34.72 -31.99 6.01
CA LYS A 85 -35.01 -33.39 6.37
C LYS A 85 -33.73 -34.23 6.34
N MET A 86 -33.12 -34.44 7.51
CA MET A 86 -31.93 -35.28 7.71
C MET A 86 -32.15 -36.22 8.92
N LYS A 87 -31.36 -37.29 9.01
CA LYS A 87 -31.30 -38.10 10.24
C LYS A 87 -30.91 -37.21 11.41
N GLU A 88 -31.63 -37.33 12.52
CA GLU A 88 -31.50 -36.41 13.67
C GLU A 88 -30.07 -36.32 14.20
N LYS A 89 -29.39 -37.47 14.31
CA LYS A 89 -28.00 -37.55 14.78
C LYS A 89 -27.04 -36.75 13.90
N ASP A 90 -27.23 -36.77 12.58
CA ASP A 90 -26.35 -36.05 11.64
C ASP A 90 -26.68 -34.56 11.60
N ARG A 91 -27.96 -34.20 11.74
CA ARG A 91 -28.42 -32.82 11.91
C ARG A 91 -27.79 -32.17 13.14
N GLN A 92 -27.88 -32.83 14.30
CA GLN A 92 -27.28 -32.34 15.55
C GLN A 92 -25.77 -32.17 15.44
N LYS A 93 -25.06 -33.12 14.81
CA LYS A 93 -23.61 -33.01 14.58
C LYS A 93 -23.25 -31.78 13.73
N LYS A 94 -23.98 -31.54 12.63
CA LYS A 94 -23.76 -30.37 11.76
C LYS A 94 -24.06 -29.06 12.48
N ILE A 95 -25.16 -28.98 13.22
CA ILE A 95 -25.53 -27.78 14.00
C ILE A 95 -24.45 -27.48 15.05
N LYS A 96 -24.01 -28.47 15.84
CA LYS A 96 -22.92 -28.29 16.81
C LYS A 96 -21.62 -27.80 16.16
N ALA A 97 -21.28 -28.32 14.98
CA ALA A 97 -20.10 -27.86 14.24
C ALA A 97 -20.24 -26.40 13.76
N LEU A 98 -21.42 -26.00 13.28
CA LEU A 98 -21.69 -24.61 12.88
C LEU A 98 -21.71 -23.66 14.08
N GLN A 99 -22.32 -24.06 15.19
CA GLN A 99 -22.31 -23.31 16.45
C GLN A 99 -20.88 -23.10 16.97
N LYS A 100 -20.01 -24.12 16.87
CA LYS A 100 -18.58 -23.98 17.21
C LYS A 100 -17.87 -22.97 16.30
N LYS A 101 -18.21 -22.91 15.01
CA LYS A 101 -17.69 -21.88 14.08
C LYS A 101 -18.22 -20.49 14.43
N LEU A 102 -19.51 -20.38 14.74
CA LEU A 102 -20.15 -19.13 15.17
C LEU A 102 -19.49 -18.58 16.43
N ALA A 103 -19.29 -19.42 17.44
CA ALA A 103 -18.59 -19.03 18.67
C ALA A 103 -17.16 -18.52 18.42
N LYS A 104 -16.44 -19.07 17.43
CA LYS A 104 -15.11 -18.55 17.03
C LYS A 104 -15.21 -17.16 16.40
N VAL A 105 -16.22 -16.92 15.56
CA VAL A 105 -16.46 -15.61 14.92
C VAL A 105 -16.83 -14.56 15.96
N VAL A 106 -17.72 -14.89 16.91
CA VAL A 106 -18.09 -14.00 18.03
C VAL A 106 -16.86 -13.63 18.86
N LYS A 107 -16.05 -14.62 19.28
CA LYS A 107 -14.79 -14.35 19.99
C LYS A 107 -13.83 -13.47 19.19
N ALA A 108 -13.79 -13.63 17.87
CA ALA A 108 -12.97 -12.77 17.00
C ALA A 108 -13.52 -11.34 16.93
N LYS A 109 -14.85 -11.14 16.97
CA LYS A 109 -15.48 -9.81 17.06
C LYS A 109 -15.10 -9.13 18.37
N ASP A 110 -15.22 -9.84 19.50
CA ASP A 110 -14.86 -9.29 20.81
C ASP A 110 -13.37 -8.91 20.86
N LYS A 111 -12.50 -9.77 20.34
CA LYS A 111 -11.06 -9.48 20.22
C LYS A 111 -10.78 -8.26 19.34
N ASN A 112 -11.49 -8.13 18.22
CA ASN A 112 -11.36 -6.98 17.33
C ASN A 112 -11.80 -5.68 18.02
N GLU A 113 -12.89 -5.71 18.78
CA GLU A 113 -13.38 -4.56 19.54
C GLU A 113 -12.41 -4.16 20.65
N MET A 114 -11.89 -5.11 21.44
CA MET A 114 -10.85 -4.86 22.44
C MET A 114 -9.56 -4.30 21.83
N SER A 115 -9.19 -4.78 20.64
CA SER A 115 -8.01 -4.27 19.92
C SER A 115 -8.25 -2.85 19.42
N TYR A 116 -9.48 -2.54 18.98
CA TYR A 116 -9.88 -1.21 18.56
C TYR A 116 -9.87 -0.22 19.73
N THR A 117 -10.43 -0.57 20.91
CA THR A 117 -10.42 0.31 22.08
C THR A 117 -9.00 0.62 22.52
N LYS A 118 -8.14 -0.40 22.63
CA LYS A 118 -6.71 -0.22 22.94
C LYS A 118 -5.99 0.65 21.90
N PHE A 119 -6.29 0.45 20.61
CA PHE A 119 -5.71 1.26 19.54
C PHE A 119 -6.15 2.73 19.66
N LYS A 120 -7.42 2.98 19.94
CA LYS A 120 -7.99 4.32 20.12
C LYS A 120 -7.37 5.07 21.31
N GLU A 121 -7.08 4.35 22.40
CA GLU A 121 -6.40 4.92 23.57
C GLU A 121 -4.93 5.26 23.29
N THR A 122 -4.26 4.45 22.48
CA THR A 122 -2.82 4.62 22.20
C THR A 122 -2.55 5.63 21.08
N CYS A 123 -3.44 5.69 20.08
CA CYS A 123 -3.27 6.54 18.92
C CYS A 123 -4.17 7.76 19.01
N SER A 124 -3.58 8.91 19.37
CA SER A 124 -4.24 10.20 19.19
C SER A 124 -4.50 10.42 17.69
N GLN A 125 -5.77 10.60 17.32
CA GLN A 125 -6.15 11.01 15.97
C GLN A 125 -5.53 12.39 15.69
N GLN A 126 -4.61 12.46 14.74
CA GLN A 126 -3.94 13.70 14.36
C GLN A 126 -4.21 14.00 12.90
N VAL A 127 -4.43 15.28 12.60
CA VAL A 127 -4.53 15.75 11.22
C VAL A 127 -3.12 15.73 10.61
N VAL A 128 -2.91 14.90 9.59
CA VAL A 128 -1.61 14.79 8.91
C VAL A 128 -1.56 15.69 7.69
N LYS A 129 -2.65 15.73 6.92
CA LYS A 129 -2.77 16.49 5.68
C LYS A 129 -4.14 17.11 5.55
N ALA A 130 -4.24 18.22 4.80
CA ALA A 130 -5.52 18.79 4.40
C ALA A 130 -5.65 18.81 2.87
N PHE A 131 -6.84 18.50 2.38
CA PHE A 131 -7.26 18.59 0.99
C PHE A 131 -8.25 19.73 0.90
N VAL A 132 -7.83 20.81 0.26
CA VAL A 132 -8.64 22.04 0.12
C VAL A 132 -9.24 22.02 -1.28
N THR A 133 -10.55 22.23 -1.34
CA THR A 133 -11.32 22.40 -2.57
C THR A 133 -11.61 23.88 -2.72
N CYS A 134 -11.03 24.51 -3.74
CA CYS A 134 -11.33 25.90 -4.10
C CYS A 134 -12.57 25.95 -5.00
N GLN A 135 -13.32 27.05 -4.97
CA GLN A 135 -14.48 27.23 -5.84
C GLN A 135 -14.08 27.38 -7.32
N SER A 136 -12.93 27.99 -7.57
CA SER A 136 -12.41 28.26 -8.91
C SER A 136 -11.02 27.63 -9.13
N MET A 137 -10.72 27.36 -10.40
CA MET A 137 -9.39 26.90 -10.81
C MET A 137 -8.33 27.98 -10.61
N GLU A 138 -8.72 29.24 -10.72
CA GLU A 138 -7.86 30.38 -10.43
C GLU A 138 -7.41 30.38 -8.98
N GLY A 139 -8.35 30.30 -8.02
CA GLY A 139 -8.03 30.25 -6.59
C GLY A 139 -7.08 29.10 -6.25
N LYS A 140 -7.27 27.94 -6.87
CA LYS A 140 -6.35 26.79 -6.75
C LYS A 140 -4.93 27.13 -7.22
N LEU A 141 -4.77 27.73 -8.40
CA LEU A 141 -3.46 28.08 -8.96
C LEU A 141 -2.78 29.19 -8.16
N ARG A 142 -3.53 30.22 -7.75
CA ARG A 142 -3.03 31.29 -6.88
C ARG A 142 -2.50 30.72 -5.57
N LEU A 143 -3.26 29.84 -4.91
CA LEU A 143 -2.82 29.17 -3.69
C LEU A 143 -1.53 28.37 -3.90
N LEU A 144 -1.42 27.62 -5.00
CA LEU A 144 -0.21 26.87 -5.33
C LEU A 144 1.00 27.79 -5.58
N GLN A 145 0.80 28.89 -6.29
CA GLN A 145 1.86 29.85 -6.61
C GLN A 145 2.36 30.58 -5.36
N LEU A 146 1.46 30.97 -4.45
CA LEU A 146 1.80 31.61 -3.17
C LEU A 146 2.74 30.76 -2.32
N TYR A 147 2.61 29.43 -2.40
CA TYR A 147 3.46 28.51 -1.65
C TYR A 147 4.58 27.86 -2.47
N ASN A 148 4.71 28.22 -3.76
CA ASN A 148 5.82 27.80 -4.61
C ASN A 148 7.09 28.62 -4.32
N ILE A 149 7.63 28.42 -3.12
CA ILE A 149 8.80 29.15 -2.61
C ILE A 149 10.03 28.25 -2.72
N SER A 150 11.08 28.74 -3.38
CA SER A 150 12.36 28.05 -3.49
C SER A 150 12.99 27.81 -2.10
N ARG A 151 13.81 26.76 -1.96
CA ARG A 151 14.48 26.47 -0.68
C ARG A 151 15.35 27.63 -0.20
N THR A 152 16.01 28.34 -1.11
CA THR A 152 16.84 29.51 -0.82
C THR A 152 16.01 30.68 -0.31
N ALA A 153 14.85 30.95 -0.93
CA ALA A 153 13.94 32.00 -0.49
C ALA A 153 13.35 31.71 0.91
N LYS A 154 13.12 30.45 1.28
CA LYS A 154 12.68 30.07 2.63
C LYS A 154 13.69 30.43 3.72
N CYS A 155 14.99 30.42 3.40
CA CYS A 155 16.04 30.73 4.35
C CYS A 155 16.27 32.25 4.49
N CYS A 156 16.31 32.96 3.36
CA CYS A 156 16.75 34.36 3.33
C CYS A 156 15.60 35.40 3.46
N ASN A 157 14.36 35.04 3.14
CA ASN A 157 13.22 35.97 3.13
C ASN A 157 12.20 35.68 4.24
N LYS A 158 12.65 35.47 5.49
CA LYS A 158 11.75 35.13 6.60
C LYS A 158 10.64 36.19 6.82
N SER A 159 10.99 37.48 6.74
CA SER A 159 10.05 38.59 6.94
C SER A 159 8.92 38.63 5.90
N LYS A 160 9.23 38.33 4.63
CA LYS A 160 8.24 38.32 3.54
C LYS A 160 7.33 37.09 3.54
N LEU A 161 7.54 36.15 4.47
CA LEU A 161 6.79 34.91 4.59
C LEU A 161 5.96 34.84 5.88
N GLU A 162 6.03 35.86 6.74
CA GLU A 162 5.27 35.88 8.00
C GLU A 162 3.76 35.83 7.76
N ASP A 163 3.27 36.51 6.71
CA ASP A 163 1.86 36.48 6.29
C ASP A 163 1.39 35.11 5.79
N ARG A 164 2.31 34.24 5.36
CA ARG A 164 2.02 32.87 4.89
C ARG A 164 2.12 31.81 6.00
N LYS A 165 2.43 32.20 7.23
CA LYS A 165 2.51 31.27 8.34
C LYS A 165 1.13 31.07 8.96
N PHE A 166 0.73 29.81 9.04
CA PHE A 166 -0.43 29.38 9.81
C PHE A 166 0.05 28.93 11.19
N GLU A 167 -0.41 29.61 12.24
CA GLU A 167 0.00 29.35 13.63
C GLU A 167 1.52 29.25 13.82
N GLY A 168 2.25 30.20 13.23
CA GLY A 168 3.71 30.27 13.30
C GLY A 168 4.46 29.25 12.43
N LYS A 169 3.76 28.37 11.69
CA LYS A 169 4.37 27.37 10.79
C LYS A 169 4.04 27.67 9.33
N LEU A 170 5.06 27.53 8.47
CA LEU A 170 4.86 27.65 7.02
C LEU A 170 4.22 26.36 6.47
N LEU A 171 3.05 26.50 5.86
CA LEU A 171 2.35 25.39 5.22
C LEU A 171 3.14 24.86 4.01
N ASP A 172 3.13 23.54 3.79
CA ASP A 172 3.65 22.91 2.57
C ASP A 172 2.47 22.54 1.65
N VAL A 173 2.14 23.46 0.75
CA VAL A 173 1.04 23.29 -0.22
C VAL A 173 1.59 22.69 -1.51
N ARG A 174 0.94 21.62 -1.99
CA ARG A 174 1.29 20.92 -3.22
C ARG A 174 0.05 20.54 -4.02
N HIS A 175 0.24 20.29 -5.30
CA HIS A 175 -0.82 19.70 -6.13
C HIS A 175 -1.28 18.37 -5.50
N PRO A 176 -2.59 18.17 -5.29
CA PRO A 176 -3.09 16.88 -4.82
C PRO A 176 -2.92 15.83 -5.93
N THR A 177 -2.63 14.59 -5.56
CA THR A 177 -2.82 13.43 -6.46
C THR A 177 -4.31 13.10 -6.57
N ASP A 178 -4.70 12.44 -7.65
CA ASP A 178 -6.08 12.00 -7.83
C ASP A 178 -6.57 11.14 -6.66
N PRO A 179 -7.84 11.29 -6.23
CA PRO A 179 -8.36 10.60 -5.05
C PRO A 179 -8.21 9.08 -5.10
N SER A 180 -8.33 8.47 -6.29
CA SER A 180 -8.16 7.03 -6.52
C SER A 180 -6.73 6.54 -6.33
N LEU A 181 -5.73 7.42 -6.48
CA LEU A 181 -4.32 7.10 -6.33
C LEU A 181 -3.80 7.35 -4.91
N ILE A 182 -4.62 7.93 -4.02
CA ILE A 182 -4.23 8.20 -2.64
C ILE A 182 -4.27 6.89 -1.84
N LEU A 183 -3.10 6.36 -1.51
CA LEU A 183 -2.96 5.30 -0.51
C LEU A 183 -3.14 5.87 0.89
N TRP A 184 -4.38 5.82 1.39
CA TRP A 184 -4.77 6.42 2.66
C TRP A 184 -3.98 5.88 3.86
N GLU A 185 -3.68 4.58 3.86
CA GLU A 185 -2.87 3.91 4.89
C GLU A 185 -1.44 4.49 5.02
N ASN A 186 -0.93 5.08 3.93
CA ASN A 186 0.42 5.64 3.88
C ASN A 186 0.46 7.16 4.15
N LEU A 187 -0.65 7.78 4.52
CA LEU A 187 -0.72 9.22 4.81
C LEU A 187 0.10 9.60 6.04
N GLY A 188 0.02 8.78 7.10
CA GLY A 188 0.71 8.99 8.37
C GLY A 188 2.17 8.53 8.42
N VAL A 189 2.67 7.89 7.36
CA VAL A 189 4.03 7.34 7.35
C VAL A 189 5.06 8.47 7.28
N SER A 190 5.89 8.57 8.31
CA SER A 190 6.97 9.56 8.36
C SER A 190 8.04 9.29 7.29
N ARG A 191 8.81 10.32 6.91
CA ARG A 191 9.91 10.15 5.94
C ARG A 191 10.93 9.11 6.39
N LYS A 192 11.25 9.07 7.69
CA LYS A 192 12.18 8.09 8.28
C LYS A 192 11.67 6.66 8.12
N GLN A 193 10.42 6.40 8.48
CA GLN A 193 9.80 5.09 8.28
C GLN A 193 9.76 4.68 6.81
N ARG A 194 9.49 5.63 5.90
CA ARG A 194 9.54 5.37 4.45
C ARG A 194 10.94 4.96 4.00
N CYS A 195 11.98 5.68 4.41
CA CYS A 195 13.36 5.33 4.07
C CYS A 195 13.74 3.94 4.61
N ILE A 196 13.35 3.60 5.84
CA ILE A 196 13.59 2.28 6.43
C ILE A 196 12.89 1.18 5.61
N ARG A 197 11.60 1.36 5.27
CA ARG A 197 10.85 0.39 4.45
C ARG A 197 11.52 0.19 3.09
N ILE A 198 11.91 1.27 2.42
CA ILE A 198 12.61 1.20 1.12
C ILE A 198 13.94 0.45 1.28
N SER A 199 14.70 0.74 2.33
CA SER A 199 16.00 0.09 2.58
C SER A 199 15.85 -1.41 2.83
N ILE A 200 14.82 -1.82 3.60
CA ILE A 200 14.53 -3.24 3.84
C ILE A 200 14.15 -3.95 2.55
N VAL A 201 13.24 -3.37 1.76
CA VAL A 201 12.83 -3.97 0.47
C VAL A 201 14.03 -4.07 -0.47
N ALA A 202 14.84 -3.02 -0.57
CA ALA A 202 16.05 -3.03 -1.39
C ALA A 202 17.05 -4.10 -0.93
N LEU A 203 17.25 -4.28 0.38
CA LEU A 203 18.10 -5.32 0.93
C LEU A 203 17.59 -6.73 0.59
N ILE A 204 16.28 -6.98 0.75
CA ILE A 204 15.67 -8.27 0.39
C ILE A 204 15.82 -8.54 -1.11
N SER A 205 15.54 -7.56 -1.95
CA SER A 205 15.73 -7.68 -3.40
C SER A 205 17.19 -7.96 -3.76
N PHE A 206 18.14 -7.33 -3.06
CA PHE A 206 19.57 -7.57 -3.25
C PHE A 206 19.96 -9.01 -2.87
N LEU A 207 19.48 -9.52 -1.73
CA LEU A 207 19.71 -10.91 -1.33
C LEU A 207 19.11 -11.92 -2.31
N LEU A 208 17.91 -11.65 -2.84
CA LEU A 208 17.30 -12.48 -3.86
C LEU A 208 18.12 -12.51 -5.15
N MET A 209 18.69 -11.38 -5.57
CA MET A 209 19.60 -11.33 -6.73
C MET A 209 20.87 -12.14 -6.51
N ILE A 210 21.46 -12.10 -5.31
CA ILE A 210 22.61 -12.94 -4.96
C ILE A 210 22.22 -14.43 -5.00
N ALA A 211 21.08 -14.78 -4.41
CA ALA A 211 20.61 -16.16 -4.40
C ALA A 211 20.36 -16.69 -5.82
N THR A 212 19.73 -15.90 -6.70
CA THR A 212 19.53 -16.30 -8.10
C THR A 212 20.86 -16.44 -8.84
N PHE A 213 21.83 -15.57 -8.56
CA PHE A 213 23.17 -15.70 -9.14
C PHE A 213 23.87 -16.99 -8.68
N ILE A 214 23.81 -17.31 -7.38
CA ILE A 214 24.37 -18.56 -6.84
C ILE A 214 23.72 -19.77 -7.50
N ILE A 215 22.38 -19.78 -7.63
CA ILE A 215 21.65 -20.87 -8.30
C ILE A 215 22.14 -21.02 -9.75
N ILE A 216 22.28 -19.92 -10.50
CA ILE A 216 22.76 -19.98 -11.88
C ILE A 216 24.18 -20.56 -11.95
N VAL A 217 25.09 -20.12 -11.08
CA VAL A 217 26.47 -20.64 -11.03
C VAL A 217 26.47 -22.13 -10.68
N PHE A 218 25.68 -22.53 -9.69
CA PHE A 218 25.56 -23.94 -9.29
C PHE A 218 24.97 -24.79 -10.41
N SER A 219 23.89 -24.32 -11.06
CA SER A 219 23.29 -24.99 -12.21
C SER A 219 24.29 -25.17 -13.35
N LYS A 220 25.12 -24.16 -13.65
CA LYS A 220 26.20 -24.30 -14.65
C LYS A 220 27.25 -25.33 -14.23
N SER A 221 27.67 -25.33 -12.97
CA SER A 221 28.62 -26.33 -12.49
C SER A 221 28.07 -27.76 -12.59
N VAL A 222 26.77 -27.94 -12.35
CA VAL A 222 26.11 -29.25 -12.54
C VAL A 222 26.01 -29.59 -14.02
N GLU A 223 25.66 -28.64 -14.89
CA GLU A 223 25.62 -28.83 -16.34
C GLU A 223 27.01 -29.23 -16.88
N ASP A 224 28.07 -28.58 -16.43
CA ASP A 224 29.44 -28.88 -16.83
C ASP A 224 29.89 -30.26 -16.32
N GLY A 225 29.54 -30.65 -15.09
CA GLY A 225 29.81 -32.00 -14.58
C GLY A 225 29.05 -33.09 -15.34
N LEU A 226 27.78 -32.84 -15.67
CA LEU A 226 27.00 -33.74 -16.53
C LEU A 226 27.59 -33.82 -17.95
N ARG A 227 28.10 -32.71 -18.49
CA ARG A 227 28.78 -32.71 -19.79
C ARG A 227 30.07 -33.52 -19.79
N GLU A 228 30.80 -33.54 -18.67
CA GLU A 228 32.01 -34.35 -18.52
C GLU A 228 31.65 -35.85 -18.41
N ASP A 229 30.64 -36.19 -17.61
CA ASP A 229 30.22 -37.58 -17.39
C ASP A 229 29.51 -38.23 -18.58
N TYR A 230 28.76 -37.43 -19.35
CA TYR A 230 27.90 -37.87 -20.43
C TYR A 230 28.31 -37.35 -21.82
N GLY A 231 29.41 -36.60 -21.94
CA GLY A 231 29.88 -36.04 -23.21
C GLY A 231 29.11 -34.78 -23.65
N SER A 232 29.83 -33.79 -24.18
CA SER A 232 29.26 -32.51 -24.66
C SER A 232 28.92 -32.50 -26.15
N GLY A 233 28.69 -33.67 -26.75
CA GLY A 233 28.49 -33.82 -28.19
C GLY A 233 27.22 -33.12 -28.66
N SER A 234 27.33 -32.35 -29.74
CA SER A 234 26.13 -31.92 -30.48
C SER A 234 25.50 -33.16 -31.11
N CYS A 235 24.20 -33.37 -30.89
CA CYS A 235 23.52 -34.53 -31.48
C CYS A 235 23.73 -34.54 -33.00
N PRO A 236 24.16 -35.68 -33.58
CA PRO A 236 24.27 -35.80 -35.01
C PRO A 236 22.89 -35.62 -35.66
N GLN A 237 22.87 -35.11 -36.90
CA GLN A 237 21.59 -34.86 -37.61
C GLN A 237 20.88 -36.13 -38.10
N PHE A 238 21.46 -37.32 -37.92
CA PHE A 238 20.83 -38.58 -38.27
C PHE A 238 20.14 -39.22 -37.05
N THR A 239 19.12 -40.04 -37.30
CA THR A 239 18.43 -40.81 -36.26
C THR A 239 19.37 -41.84 -35.65
N ILE A 240 19.55 -41.78 -34.34
CA ILE A 240 20.34 -42.75 -33.59
C ILE A 240 19.42 -43.89 -33.19
N ASP A 241 19.82 -45.14 -33.45
CA ASP A 241 19.10 -46.31 -32.98
C ASP A 241 19.36 -46.58 -31.49
N GLN A 242 18.38 -47.18 -30.82
CA GLN A 242 18.47 -47.50 -29.37
C GLN A 242 19.73 -48.29 -29.02
N SER A 243 20.12 -49.22 -29.87
CA SER A 243 21.31 -50.07 -29.69
C SER A 243 22.60 -49.25 -29.72
N ALA A 244 22.71 -48.27 -30.62
CA ALA A 244 23.88 -47.41 -30.74
C ALA A 244 24.02 -46.47 -29.53
N ALA A 245 22.90 -45.94 -29.02
CA ALA A 245 22.90 -45.12 -27.80
C ALA A 245 23.31 -45.95 -26.56
N LEU A 246 22.81 -47.18 -26.44
CA LEU A 246 23.16 -48.08 -25.33
C LEU A 246 24.62 -48.54 -25.39
N GLU A 247 25.14 -48.82 -26.59
CA GLU A 247 26.54 -49.19 -26.79
C GLU A 247 27.48 -48.05 -26.39
N ASP A 248 27.17 -46.80 -26.77
CA ASP A 248 27.93 -45.63 -26.37
C ASP A 248 27.93 -45.41 -24.84
N GLN A 249 26.79 -45.62 -24.18
CA GLN A 249 26.69 -45.50 -22.72
C GLN A 249 27.56 -46.52 -21.97
N ASN A 250 27.77 -47.70 -22.55
CA ASN A 250 28.57 -48.77 -21.94
C ASN A 250 30.08 -48.55 -22.08
N LYS A 251 30.54 -47.60 -22.91
CA LYS A 251 31.95 -47.23 -23.02
C LYS A 251 32.46 -46.57 -21.72
N PRO A 252 33.77 -46.62 -21.43
CA PRO A 252 34.36 -45.86 -20.33
C PRO A 252 34.11 -44.36 -20.52
N SER A 253 33.96 -43.60 -19.43
CA SER A 253 33.54 -42.19 -19.45
C SER A 253 34.35 -41.32 -20.43
N GLN A 254 35.64 -41.59 -20.59
CA GLN A 254 36.54 -40.86 -21.50
C GLN A 254 36.23 -41.07 -23.00
N GLU A 255 35.53 -42.15 -23.37
CA GLU A 255 35.23 -42.52 -24.76
C GLU A 255 33.74 -42.34 -25.12
N ARG A 256 32.92 -41.86 -24.20
CA ARG A 256 31.48 -41.65 -24.45
C ARG A 256 31.27 -40.43 -25.32
N ALA A 257 30.55 -40.59 -26.44
CA ALA A 257 30.14 -39.48 -27.28
C ALA A 257 28.89 -38.76 -26.73
N GLY A 258 28.14 -39.43 -25.85
CA GLY A 258 26.94 -38.90 -25.21
C GLY A 258 25.65 -39.17 -25.94
N LEU A 259 25.58 -40.23 -26.76
CA LEU A 259 24.45 -40.42 -27.68
C LEU A 259 23.11 -40.69 -26.97
N MET A 260 23.11 -41.02 -25.68
CA MET A 260 21.89 -41.29 -24.89
C MET A 260 20.90 -40.14 -24.83
N HIS A 261 21.34 -38.88 -24.83
CA HIS A 261 20.42 -37.73 -24.81
C HIS A 261 19.89 -37.35 -26.20
N CYS A 262 20.44 -37.97 -27.26
CA CYS A 262 20.03 -37.76 -28.65
C CYS A 262 19.02 -38.81 -29.14
N TYR A 263 18.78 -39.86 -28.36
CA TYR A 263 17.79 -40.89 -28.64
C TYR A 263 16.42 -40.44 -28.10
N CYS A 264 15.48 -40.17 -29.01
CA CYS A 264 14.08 -39.84 -28.71
C CYS A 264 13.14 -40.69 -29.54
#